data_AF-A0A0F9B3G5-F1
#
_entry.id   AF-A0A0F9B3G5-F1
#
_cell.length_a   1.000
_cell.length_b   1.000
_cell.length_c   1.000
_cell.angle_alpha   90.00
_cell.angle_beta   90.00
_cell.angle_gamma   90.00
#
_symmetry.space_group_name_H-M   'P 1'
#
loop_
_entity.id
_entity.type
_entity.pdbx_description
1 polymer ?
#
loop_
_entity_poly.entity_id
_entity_poly.type
_entity_poly.pdbx_seq_one_letter_code
_entity_poly.pdbx_strand_id
1 'polypeptide(L)' 'MERVPQPEYDKAKGQLRLQVNAVMNCFRCYGLNADVDAATEELIRLAELFSMRLRGKDKPIMVRNTPRIRPTD' A
#
# COMPACT_ATOMS: atom_id res chain seq x y z
N MET A 1 12.34 8.75 13.72
CA MET A 1 12.04 7.44 13.12
C MET A 1 13.35 6.90 12.63
N GLU A 2 13.83 5.82 13.22
CA GLU A 2 15.02 5.15 12.71
C GLU A 2 14.72 4.63 11.30
N ARG A 3 15.64 4.87 10.36
CA ARG A 3 15.44 4.51 8.96
C ARG A 3 15.62 2.99 8.85
N VAL A 4 14.65 2.29 8.27
CA VAL A 4 14.77 0.85 8.00
C VAL A 4 16.08 0.57 7.26
N PRO A 5 16.85 -0.46 7.65
CA PRO A 5 18.06 -0.85 6.95
C PRO A 5 17.79 -1.06 5.45
N GLN A 6 18.68 -0.54 4.60
CA GLN A 6 18.51 -0.59 3.14
C GLN A 6 18.24 -2.01 2.59
N PRO A 7 18.93 -3.07 3.06
CA PRO A 7 18.65 -4.44 2.60
C PRO A 7 17.23 -4.92 2.93
N GLU A 8 16.69 -4.54 4.08
CA GLU A 8 15.33 -4.91 4.49
C GLU A 8 14.28 -4.16 3.68
N TYR A 9 14.54 -2.89 3.38
CA TYR A 9 13.72 -2.07 2.49
C TYR A 9 13.65 -2.69 1.08
N ASP A 10 14.80 -3.07 0.52
CA ASP A 10 14.85 -3.64 -0.84
C ASP A 10 14.15 -5.00 -0.92
N LYS A 11 14.27 -5.83 0.12
CA LYS A 11 13.52 -7.09 0.23
C LYS A 11 12.01 -6.84 0.28
N ALA A 12 11.55 -5.91 1.13
CA ALA A 12 10.14 -5.58 1.26
C ALA A 12 9.58 -5.00 -0.07
N LYS A 13 10.36 -4.16 -0.75
CA LYS A 13 10.01 -3.61 -2.07
C LYS A 13 9.90 -4.70 -3.13
N GLY A 14 10.80 -5.68 -3.12
CA GLY A 14 10.73 -6.85 -4.00
C GLY A 14 9.45 -7.66 -3.79
N GLN A 15 9.08 -7.91 -2.54
CA GLN A 15 7.85 -8.63 -2.18
C GLN A 15 6.59 -7.87 -2.64
N LEU A 16 6.53 -6.55 -2.40
CA LEU A 16 5.42 -5.72 -2.87
C LEU A 16 5.26 -5.78 -4.39
N ARG A 17 6.37 -5.68 -5.15
CA ARG A 17 6.32 -5.77 -6.62
C ARG A 17 5.74 -7.09 -7.11
N LEU A 18 6.08 -8.21 -6.47
CA LEU A 18 5.53 -9.53 -6.82
C LEU A 18 4.02 -9.60 -6.57
N GLN A 19 3.55 -9.07 -5.44
CA GLN A 19 2.13 -9.07 -5.08
C GLN A 19 1.32 -8.17 -6.01
N VAL A 20 1.81 -6.97 -6.33
CA VAL A 20 1.19 -6.07 -7.31
C VAL A 20 1.08 -6.75 -8.69
N ASN A 21 2.14 -7.43 -9.13
CA ASN A 21 2.10 -8.17 -10.39
C ASN A 21 1.06 -9.30 -10.40
N ALA A 22 0.88 -9.99 -9.28
CA ALA A 22 -0.14 -11.04 -9.17
C ALA A 22 -1.55 -10.46 -9.36
N VAL A 23 -1.86 -9.33 -8.70
CA VAL A 23 -3.13 -8.62 -8.86
C VAL A 23 -3.31 -8.14 -10.30
N MET A 24 -2.30 -7.46 -10.86
CA MET A 24 -2.37 -6.89 -12.22
C MET A 24 -2.46 -7.96 -13.33
N ASN A 25 -1.87 -9.14 -13.13
CA ASN A 25 -1.95 -10.24 -14.09
C ASN A 25 -3.37 -10.78 -14.23
N CYS A 26 -4.18 -10.77 -13.17
CA CYS A 26 -5.60 -11.15 -13.26
C CYS A 26 -6.35 -10.25 -14.25
N PHE A 27 -6.08 -8.94 -14.28
CA PHE A 27 -6.67 -8.01 -15.24
C PHE A 27 -6.18 -8.25 -16.66
N ARG A 28 -4.87 -8.45 -16.84
CA ARG A 28 -4.27 -8.68 -18.16
C ARG A 28 -4.72 -9.97 -18.82
N CYS A 29 -4.88 -11.05 -18.06
CA CYS A 29 -5.21 -12.36 -18.61
C CYS A 29 -6.70 -12.57 -18.83
N TYR A 30 -7.55 -12.00 -17.98
CA TYR A 30 -8.99 -12.33 -17.97
C TYR A 30 -9.90 -11.17 -18.36
N GLY A 31 -9.36 -9.97 -18.61
CA GLY A 31 -10.16 -8.81 -19.04
C GLY A 31 -11.22 -8.39 -18.02
N LEU A 32 -10.94 -8.61 -16.73
CA LEU A 32 -11.86 -8.44 -15.61
C LEU A 32 -12.05 -6.96 -15.22
N ASN A 33 -12.51 -6.14 -16.16
CA ASN A 33 -12.78 -4.72 -15.90
C ASN A 33 -13.84 -4.49 -14.80
N ALA A 34 -14.71 -5.48 -14.55
CA ALA A 34 -15.69 -5.44 -13.45
C ALA A 34 -15.04 -5.57 -12.06
N ASP A 35 -13.81 -6.09 -11.96
CA ASP A 35 -13.12 -6.36 -10.69
C ASP A 35 -12.10 -5.26 -10.34
N VAL A 36 -12.08 -4.15 -11.08
CA VAL A 36 -11.13 -3.04 -10.89
C VAL A 36 -11.23 -2.45 -9.49
N ASP A 37 -12.45 -2.33 -8.95
CA ASP A 37 -12.66 -1.82 -7.59
C ASP A 37 -12.05 -2.76 -6.55
N ALA A 38 -12.31 -4.07 -6.67
CA ALA A 38 -11.76 -5.09 -5.77
C ALA A 38 -10.22 -5.13 -5.79
N ALA A 39 -9.60 -4.98 -6.96
CA ALA A 39 -8.14 -4.88 -7.04
C ALA A 39 -7.58 -3.56 -6.55
N THR A 40 -8.33 -2.47 -6.69
CA THR A 40 -7.93 -1.19 -6.10
C THR A 40 -7.87 -1.32 -4.59
N GLU A 41 -8.88 -1.95 -3.97
CA GLU A 41 -8.88 -2.25 -2.52
C GLU A 41 -7.70 -3.14 -2.12
N GLU A 42 -7.41 -4.19 -2.89
CA GLU A 42 -6.28 -5.07 -2.61
C GLU A 42 -4.93 -4.34 -2.72
N LEU A 43 -4.75 -3.48 -3.73
CA LEU A 43 -3.55 -2.66 -3.88
C LEU A 43 -3.38 -1.66 -2.72
N ILE A 44 -4.48 -1.05 -2.24
CA ILE A 44 -4.47 -0.19 -1.05
C ILE A 44 -4.02 -0.99 0.17
N ARG A 45 -4.57 -2.19 0.38
CA ARG A 45 -4.20 -3.07 1.49
C ARG A 45 -2.72 -3.47 1.44
N LEU A 46 -2.20 -3.80 0.25
CA LEU A 46 -0.78 -4.10 0.05
C LEU A 46 0.12 -2.90 0.39
N ALA A 47 -0.30 -1.69 0.00
CA ALA A 47 0.42 -0.46 0.32
C ALA A 47 0.42 -0.15 1.83
N GLU A 48 -0.69 -0.41 2.53
CA GLU A 48 -0.77 -0.29 3.98
C GLU A 48 0.15 -1.27 4.69
N LEU A 49 0.13 -2.56 4.33
CA LEU A 49 0.98 -3.59 4.90
C LEU A 49 2.48 -3.27 4.71
N PHE A 50 2.84 -2.82 3.51
CA PHE A 50 4.20 -2.36 3.23
C PHE A 50 4.58 -1.16 4.13
N SER A 51 3.68 -0.19 4.27
CA SER A 51 3.90 1.00 5.10
C SER A 51 4.01 0.67 6.59
N MET A 52 3.22 -0.29 7.09
CA MET A 52 3.26 -0.80 8.46
C MET A 52 4.59 -1.51 8.73
N ARG A 53 5.03 -2.36 7.80
CA ARG A 53 6.34 -3.03 7.85
C ARG A 53 7.49 -2.04 7.90
N LEU A 54 7.47 -1.00 7.05
CA LEU A 54 8.52 0.01 7.05
C LEU A 54 8.54 0.88 8.31
N ARG A 55 7.38 1.06 8.95
CA ARG A 55 7.28 1.86 10.18
C ARG A 55 7.58 1.04 11.43
N GLY A 56 7.65 -0.30 11.33
CA GLY A 56 7.63 -1.19 12.49
C GLY A 56 6.39 -1.00 13.36
N LYS A 57 5.25 -0.65 12.75
CA LYS A 57 4.01 -0.33 13.46
C LYS A 57 2.85 -1.12 12.88
N ASP A 58 2.18 -1.89 13.72
CA ASP A 58 0.98 -2.66 13.37
C ASP A 58 -0.30 -1.81 13.27
N LYS A 59 -0.17 -0.49 13.19
CA LYS A 59 -1.32 0.42 13.01
C LYS A 59 -1.32 0.98 11.59
N PRO A 60 -2.45 0.86 10.85
CA PRO A 60 -2.58 1.44 9.53
C PRO A 60 -2.41 2.97 9.58
N ILE A 61 -2.06 3.55 8.45
CA ILE A 61 -1.99 5.01 8.34
C ILE A 61 -3.43 5.49 8.17
N MET A 62 -4.07 5.91 9.27
CA MET A 62 -5.35 6.59 9.15
C MET A 62 -5.13 7.91 8.40
N VAL A 63 -5.52 7.94 7.14
CA VAL A 63 -5.70 9.18 6.41
C VAL A 63 -6.91 9.87 7.04
N ARG A 64 -6.68 10.98 7.74
CA ARG A 64 -7.80 11.82 8.18
C ARG A 64 -8.42 12.43 6.94
N ASN A 65 -9.61 11.98 6.55
CA ASN A 65 -10.40 12.59 5.48
C ASN A 65 -10.95 13.96 5.86
N THR A 66 -10.82 14.37 7.13
CA THR A 66 -11.11 15.73 7.56
C THR A 66 -9.96 16.66 7.17
N PRO A 67 -10.21 17.70 6.35
CA PRO A 67 -9.23 18.75 6.11
C PRO A 67 -8.75 19.28 7.45
N ARG A 68 -7.44 19.41 7.62
CA ARG A 68 -6.89 20.17 8.75
C ARG A 68 -7.26 21.64 8.50
N ILE A 69 -8.38 22.09 9.06
CA ILE A 69 -8.70 23.52 9.11
C ILE A 69 -7.58 24.15 9.91
N ARG A 70 -6.81 25.04 9.26
CA ARG A 70 -5.76 25.79 9.94
C ARG A 70 -6.47 26.65 11.02
N PRO A 71 -6.07 26.61 12.29
CA PRO A 71 -6.65 27.51 13.27
C PRO A 71 -6.38 28.94 12.76
N THR A 72 -7.45 29.68 12.51
CA THR A 72 -7.39 31.12 12.32
C THR A 72 -7.05 31.73 13.66
N ASP A 73 -5.90 32.40 13.72
CA ASP A 73 -5.49 33.25 14.85
C ASP A 73 -6.54 34.34 15.14
#